data_AF-A0A6J7SES2-F1
#
_entry.id   AF-A0A6J7SES2-F1
#
_cell.length_a   1.000
_cell.length_b   1.000
_cell.length_c   1.000
_cell.angle_alpha   90.00
_cell.angle_beta   90.00
_cell.angle_gamma   90.00
#
_symmetry.space_group_name_H-M   'P 1'
#
loop_
_entity.id
_entity.type
_entity.pdbx_description
1 polymer ?
#
loop_
_entity_poly.entity_id
_entity_poly.type
_entity_poly.pdbx_seq_one_letter_code
_entity_poly.pdbx_strand_id
1 'polypeptide(L)'
;MTSLVLVVAILWDLVIVRTRLLGRRVFWAGYAIILAFQLLINGWLTYNNVFLYDESAILGMRVLYQPVEDLAFGFSLVLTVQSMWVFLGRRGIRN
;
A
#
# COMPACT_ATOMS: atom_id res chain seq x y z
N MET A 1 -10.93 4.64 9.43
CA MET A 1 -10.46 5.63 8.43
C MET A 1 -9.69 4.97 7.28
N THR A 2 -8.86 3.96 7.53
CA THR A 2 -8.03 3.25 6.54
C THR A 2 -8.80 2.37 5.53
N SER A 3 -9.93 1.77 5.93
CA SER A 3 -10.79 0.98 5.04
C SER A 3 -11.35 1.79 3.85
N LEU A 4 -11.57 3.09 4.04
CA LEU A 4 -12.09 4.00 3.02
C LEU A 4 -11.05 4.30 1.92
N VAL A 5 -9.77 4.44 2.32
CA VAL A 5 -8.66 4.71 1.39
C VAL A 5 -8.40 3.51 0.47
N LEU A 6 -8.49 2.30 1.00
CA LEU A 6 -8.34 1.06 0.23
C LEU A 6 -9.40 0.96 -0.87
N VAL A 7 -10.66 1.19 -0.52
CA VAL A 7 -11.78 1.15 -1.48
C VAL A 7 -11.61 2.23 -2.55
N VAL A 8 -11.22 3.45 -2.17
CA VAL A 8 -10.98 4.54 -3.13
C VAL A 8 -9.82 4.22 -4.06
N ALA A 9 -8.71 3.66 -3.58
CA ALA A 9 -7.56 3.30 -4.41
C ALA A 9 -7.88 2.18 -5.42
N ILE A 10 -8.66 1.17 -5.00
CA ILE A 10 -9.13 0.10 -5.86
C ILE A 10 -10.07 0.65 -6.94
N LEU A 11 -11.02 1.51 -6.56
CA LEU A 11 -11.92 2.18 -7.51
C LEU A 11 -11.16 3.10 -8.46
N TRP A 12 -10.10 3.76 -8.00
CA TRP A 12 -9.24 4.60 -8.83
C TRP A 12 -8.51 3.81 -9.92
N ASP A 13 -7.84 2.70 -9.57
CA ASP A 13 -7.14 1.85 -10.57
C ASP A 13 -8.12 1.15 -11.52
N LEU A 14 -9.24 0.64 -11.01
CA LEU A 14 -10.16 -0.19 -11.79
C LEU A 14 -11.18 0.62 -12.61
N VAL A 15 -11.73 1.70 -12.07
CA VAL A 15 -12.88 2.42 -12.66
C VAL A 15 -12.43 3.69 -13.38
N ILE A 16 -11.56 4.48 -12.75
CA ILE A 16 -11.17 5.81 -13.24
C ILE A 16 -10.03 5.70 -14.25
N VAL A 17 -8.92 5.09 -13.85
CA VAL A 17 -7.71 5.03 -14.67
C VAL A 17 -7.69 3.80 -15.59
N ARG A 18 -8.43 2.75 -15.22
CA ARG A 18 -8.57 1.47 -15.97
C ARG A 18 -7.22 0.87 -16.37
N THR A 19 -6.23 1.00 -15.50
CA THR A 19 -4.86 0.51 -15.74
C THR A 19 -4.75 -1.00 -15.59
N ARG A 20 -5.67 -1.63 -14.84
CA ARG A 20 -5.72 -3.08 -14.55
C ARG A 20 -4.38 -3.59 -14.03
N LEU A 21 -3.68 -2.80 -13.21
CA LEU A 21 -2.36 -3.17 -12.70
C LEU A 21 -2.44 -4.40 -11.79
N LEU A 22 -3.55 -4.54 -11.07
CA LEU A 22 -3.86 -5.71 -10.23
C LEU A 22 -3.88 -7.03 -11.01
N GLY A 23 -4.05 -7.01 -12.34
CA GLY A 23 -3.99 -8.22 -13.17
C GLY A 23 -2.58 -8.63 -13.60
N ARG A 24 -1.56 -7.81 -13.34
CA ARG A 24 -0.20 -8.04 -13.85
C ARG A 24 0.68 -8.75 -12.83
N ARG A 25 1.28 -9.88 -13.20
CA ARG A 25 2.22 -10.63 -12.34
C ARG A 25 3.41 -9.79 -11.86
N VAL A 26 3.90 -8.88 -12.71
CA VAL A 26 5.03 -7.98 -12.37
C VAL A 26 4.67 -7.03 -11.22
N PHE A 27 3.42 -6.56 -11.16
CA PHE A 27 2.96 -5.72 -10.06
C PHE A 27 3.04 -6.47 -8.73
N TRP A 28 2.54 -7.71 -8.70
CA TRP A 28 2.58 -8.55 -7.51
C TRP A 28 4.00 -8.94 -7.10
N ALA A 29 4.88 -9.21 -8.06
CA ALA A 29 6.29 -9.50 -7.77
C ALA A 29 6.99 -8.31 -7.09
N GLY A 30 6.80 -7.09 -7.63
CA GLY A 30 7.34 -5.88 -7.02
C GLY A 30 6.71 -5.58 -5.66
N TYR A 31 5.40 -5.72 -5.55
CA TYR A 31 4.68 -5.51 -4.29
C TYR A 31 5.10 -6.52 -3.21
N ALA A 32 5.38 -7.78 -3.56
CA ALA A 32 5.88 -8.77 -2.61
C ALA A 32 7.24 -8.37 -2.01
N ILE A 33 8.12 -7.77 -2.81
CA ILE A 33 9.40 -7.23 -2.32
C ILE A 33 9.14 -6.09 -1.32
N ILE A 34 8.27 -5.13 -1.68
CA ILE A 34 7.89 -4.02 -0.80
C ILE A 34 7.32 -4.55 0.51
N LEU A 35 6.40 -5.52 0.44
CA LEU A 35 5.78 -6.14 1.60
C LEU A 35 6.82 -6.83 2.50
N ALA A 36 7.78 -7.54 1.93
CA ALA A 36 8.85 -8.20 2.69
C ALA A 36 9.70 -7.19 3.47
N PHE A 37 10.13 -6.10 2.82
CA PHE A 37 10.88 -5.04 3.49
C PHE A 37 10.03 -4.27 4.50
N GLN A 38 8.76 -4.03 4.20
CA GLN A 38 7.82 -3.38 5.11
C GLN A 38 7.70 -4.16 6.41
N LEU A 39 7.47 -5.48 6.34
CA LEU A 39 7.37 -6.33 7.52
C LEU A 39 8.70 -6.45 8.27
N LEU A 40 9.83 -6.53 7.56
CA LEU A 40 11.15 -6.68 8.18
C LEU A 40 11.56 -5.42 8.95
N ILE A 41 11.45 -4.25 8.32
CA ILE A 41 11.83 -2.97 8.93
C ILE A 41 10.84 -2.61 10.05
N ASN A 42 9.53 -2.73 9.81
CA ASN A 42 8.54 -2.40 10.84
C ASN A 42 8.62 -3.38 12.01
N GLY A 43 8.87 -4.66 11.75
CA GLY A 43 9.12 -5.66 12.80
C GLY A 43 10.36 -5.32 13.61
N TRP A 44 11.46 -4.95 12.95
CA TRP A 44 12.69 -4.52 13.63
C TRP A 44 12.49 -3.26 14.46
N LEU A 45 11.84 -2.23 13.93
CA LEU A 45 11.57 -0.97 14.66
C LEU A 45 10.65 -1.20 15.87
N THR A 46 9.62 -2.04 15.71
CA THR A 46 8.71 -2.41 16.80
C THR A 46 9.45 -3.21 17.88
N TYR A 47 10.33 -4.13 17.50
CA TYR A 47 11.16 -4.89 18.45
C TYR A 47 12.08 -4.00 19.28
N ASN A 48 12.59 -2.89 18.71
CA ASN A 48 13.45 -1.94 19.42
C ASN A 48 12.68 -0.91 20.25
N ASN A 49 11.35 -1.02 20.41
CA ASN A 49 10.50 -0.05 21.14
C ASN A 49 10.68 1.41 20.70
N VAL A 50 11.08 1.65 19.45
CA VAL A 50 11.32 3.02 18.94
C VAL A 50 10.01 3.78 18.73
N PHE A 51 8.90 3.08 18.48
CA PHE A 51 7.56 3.64 18.36
C PHE A 51 6.60 2.91 19.30
N LEU A 52 6.22 3.59 20.39
CA LEU A 52 5.13 3.17 21.26
C LEU A 52 3.81 3.49 20.54
N TYR A 53 3.16 2.47 19.98
CA TYR A 53 1.80 2.60 19.46
C TYR A 53 0.82 2.56 20.63
N ASP A 54 0.08 3.64 20.85
CA ASP A 54 -0.98 3.71 21.85
C ASP A 54 -2.10 2.72 21.47
N GLU A 55 -2.38 1.73 22.33
CA GLU A 55 -3.33 0.65 22.05
C GLU A 55 -4.76 1.16 21.81
N SER A 56 -5.05 2.39 22.22
CA SER A 56 -6.33 3.07 22.05
C SER A 56 -6.63 3.54 20.62
N ALA A 57 -5.65 3.56 19.71
CA ALA A 57 -5.77 4.12 18.35
C ALA A 57 -5.89 3.06 17.22
N ILE A 58 -5.87 1.77 17.54
CA ILE A 58 -5.77 0.67 16.57
C ILE A 58 -7.07 -0.15 16.58
N LEU A 59 -7.56 -0.67 15.43
CA LEU A 59 -8.72 -1.58 15.40
C LEU A 59 -8.45 -2.96 16.05
N GLY A 60 -7.28 -3.16 16.69
CA GLY A 60 -6.92 -4.36 17.45
C GLY A 60 -6.35 -5.51 16.62
N MET A 61 -6.36 -5.44 15.28
CA MET A 61 -5.85 -6.53 14.41
C MET A 61 -4.43 -6.22 13.92
N ARG A 62 -3.45 -7.00 14.39
CA ARG A 62 -2.05 -6.91 14.00
C ARG A 62 -1.65 -8.12 13.16
N VAL A 63 -0.83 -7.91 12.14
CA VAL A 63 -0.15 -8.98 11.41
C VAL A 63 1.34 -8.87 11.71
N LEU A 64 1.88 -9.95 12.30
CA LEU A 64 3.25 -10.07 12.82
C LEU A 64 3.55 -9.03 13.92
N TYR A 65 3.80 -7.78 13.52
CA TYR A 65 4.23 -6.69 14.41
C TYR A 65 3.57 -5.34 14.11
N GLN A 66 2.84 -5.21 12.99
CA GLN A 66 2.24 -3.96 12.55
C GLN A 66 0.71 -4.05 12.42
N PRO A 67 -0.02 -2.91 12.56
CA PRO A 67 -1.44 -2.84 12.26
C PRO A 67 -1.75 -3.30 10.83
N VAL A 68 -2.85 -4.04 10.63
CA VAL A 68 -3.32 -4.43 9.29
C VAL A 68 -3.64 -3.21 8.43
N GLU A 69 -4.03 -2.13 9.08
CA GLU A 69 -4.32 -0.83 8.48
C GLU A 69 -3.12 -0.24 7.74
N ASP A 70 -1.90 -0.42 8.23
CA ASP A 70 -0.68 0.06 7.58
C ASP A 70 -0.33 -0.74 6.33
N LEU A 71 -0.67 -2.03 6.31
CA LEU A 71 -0.58 -2.86 5.11
C LEU A 71 -1.54 -2.36 4.03
N ALA A 72 -2.79 -2.10 4.41
CA ALA A 72 -3.82 -1.60 3.50
C ALA A 72 -3.46 -0.20 2.96
N PHE A 73 -2.93 0.68 3.82
CA PHE A 73 -2.49 2.01 3.41
C PHE A 73 -1.29 1.94 2.45
N GLY A 74 -0.25 1.18 2.79
CA GLY A 74 0.92 0.98 1.94
C GLY A 74 0.56 0.41 0.57
N PHE A 75 -0.34 -0.58 0.53
CA PHE A 75 -0.87 -1.12 -0.72
C PHE A 75 -1.57 -0.06 -1.57
N SER A 76 -2.46 0.71 -0.95
CA SER A 76 -3.26 1.76 -1.61
C SER A 76 -2.36 2.82 -2.23
N LEU A 77 -1.30 3.23 -1.52
CA LEU A 77 -0.33 4.20 -1.98
C LEU A 77 0.43 3.68 -3.20
N VAL A 78 0.99 2.47 -3.13
CA VAL A 78 1.73 1.85 -4.26
C VAL A 78 0.83 1.73 -5.49
N LEU A 79 -0.39 1.22 -5.33
CA LEU A 79 -1.35 1.06 -6.42
C LEU A 79 -1.70 2.43 -7.06
N THR A 80 -1.99 3.43 -6.24
CA THR A 80 -2.38 4.77 -6.71
C THR A 80 -1.24 5.44 -7.48
N VAL A 81 -0.03 5.47 -6.91
CA VAL A 81 1.14 6.10 -7.55
C VAL A 81 1.48 5.43 -8.88
N GLN A 82 1.46 4.09 -8.93
CA GLN A 82 1.73 3.35 -10.17
C GLN A 82 0.62 3.58 -11.22
N SER A 83 -0.65 3.61 -10.81
CA SER A 83 -1.77 3.90 -11.72
C SER A 83 -1.65 5.32 -12.32
N MET A 84 -1.30 6.32 -11.49
CA MET A 84 -1.07 7.70 -11.94
C MET A 84 0.11 7.77 -12.91
N TRP A 85 1.21 7.09 -12.61
CA TRP A 85 2.39 7.06 -13.48
C TRP A 85 2.05 6.52 -14.87
N VAL A 86 1.35 5.38 -14.94
CA VAL A 86 0.93 4.79 -16.22
C VAL A 86 -0.06 5.70 -16.95
N PHE A 87 -0.98 6.35 -16.22
CA PHE A 87 -1.94 7.29 -16.80
C PHE A 87 -1.26 8.51 -17.43
N LEU A 88 -0.36 9.17 -16.70
CA LEU A 88 0.37 10.34 -17.16
C LEU A 88 1.29 9.98 -18.34
N GLY A 89 1.95 8.82 -18.27
CA GLY A 89 2.78 8.29 -19.37
C GLY A 89 1.97 8.03 -20.65
N ARG A 90 0.73 7.54 -20.55
CA ARG A 90 -0.18 7.38 -21.70
C ARG A 90 -0.57 8.71 -22.33
N ARG A 91 -0.63 9.79 -21.56
CA ARG A 91 -0.97 11.14 -22.05
C ARG A 91 0.22 11.86 -22.69
N GLY A 92 1.39 11.23 -22.78
CA GLY A 92 2.54 11.79 -23.46
C GLY A 92 3.14 13.00 -22.75
N ILE A 93 2.90 13.16 -21.44
CA ILE A 93 3.67 14.09 -20.60
C ILE A 93 5.06 13.47 -20.44
N ARG A 94 5.87 13.59 -21.49
CA ARG A 94 7.30 13.36 -21.46
C ARG A 94 7.92 14.73 -21.28
N ASN A 95 8.58 14.94 -20.13
CA ASN A 95 9.52 16.05 -19.98
C ASN A 95 10.59 15.97 -21.08
#